data_AF-U9SHM6-F1
#
_entry.id   AF-U9SHM6-F1
#
_cell.length_a   1.000
_cell.length_b   1.000
_cell.length_c   1.000
_cell.angle_alpha   90.00
_cell.angle_beta   90.00
_cell.angle_gamma   90.00
#
_symmetry.space_group_name_H-M   'P 1'
#
loop_
_entity.id
_entity.type
_entity.pdbx_description
1 polymer ?
#
loop_
_entity_poly.entity_id
_entity_poly.type
_entity_poly.pdbx_seq_one_letter_code
_entity_poly.pdbx_strand_id
1 'polypeptide(L)'
;MSLLFDEESNKLIRKYMKEYEHIHNRFVLISKLVPKYKPNQLSNYWNNYLDPRLCLEPLSDDEKKYIIEHVQSNRRINGLINWKLVVNGLKNKFVHIVSSPFVVRRHKD
;
A
#
# COMPACT_ATOMS: atom_id res chain seq x y z
N MET A 1 -11.70 14.50 0.48
CA MET A 1 -11.49 13.32 -0.38
C MET A 1 -12.82 12.60 -0.47
N SER A 2 -13.37 12.38 -1.67
CA SER A 2 -14.63 11.66 -1.82
C SER A 2 -14.41 10.20 -1.44
N LEU A 3 -15.07 9.73 -0.38
CA LEU A 3 -15.08 8.34 0.05
C LEU A 3 -15.82 7.52 -1.03
N LEU A 4 -15.08 7.01 -2.02
CA LEU A 4 -15.61 6.09 -3.03
C LEU A 4 -16.18 4.81 -2.37
N PHE A 5 -15.69 4.49 -1.17
CA PHE A 5 -16.11 3.36 -0.35
C PHE A 5 -16.80 3.86 0.93
N ASP A 6 -18.02 3.38 1.19
CA ASP A 6 -18.76 3.63 2.43
C ASP A 6 -18.33 2.69 3.56
N GLU A 7 -18.65 3.08 4.79
CA GLU A 7 -18.18 2.37 6.00
C GLU A 7 -18.77 0.95 6.14
N GLU A 8 -20.01 0.72 5.70
CA GLU A 8 -20.60 -0.61 5.70
C GLU A 8 -19.89 -1.55 4.71
N SER A 9 -19.59 -1.03 3.52
CA SER A 9 -18.74 -1.72 2.55
C SER A 9 -17.35 -2.02 3.12
N ASN A 10 -16.73 -1.08 3.84
CA ASN A 10 -15.42 -1.26 4.47
C ASN A 10 -15.41 -2.42 5.47
N LYS A 11 -16.44 -2.51 6.31
CA LYS A 11 -16.61 -3.62 7.28
C LYS A 11 -16.71 -4.96 6.56
N LEU A 12 -17.52 -5.05 5.51
CA LEU A 12 -17.67 -6.27 4.72
C LEU A 12 -16.37 -6.67 4.02
N ILE A 13 -15.69 -5.72 3.38
CA ILE A 13 -14.43 -5.98 2.68
C ILE A 13 -13.37 -6.48 3.68
N ARG A 14 -13.25 -5.88 4.86
CA ARG A 14 -12.32 -6.35 5.91
C ARG A 14 -12.63 -7.77 6.37
N LYS A 15 -13.91 -8.07 6.59
CA LYS A 15 -14.36 -9.43 6.95
C LYS A 15 -13.95 -10.45 5.89
N TYR A 16 -14.30 -10.21 4.63
CA TYR A 16 -14.01 -11.16 3.56
C TYR A 16 -12.53 -11.25 3.19
N MET A 17 -11.76 -10.16 3.37
CA MET A 17 -10.31 -10.21 3.18
C MET A 17 -9.62 -11.09 4.20
N LYS A 18 -10.13 -11.14 5.44
CA LYS A 18 -9.65 -12.08 6.46
C LYS A 18 -10.08 -13.51 6.14
N GLU A 19 -11.33 -13.71 5.73
CA GLU A 19 -11.88 -15.03 5.38
C GLU A 19 -11.18 -15.66 4.16
N TYR A 20 -10.80 -14.85 3.17
CA TYR A 20 -10.19 -15.29 1.92
C TYR A 20 -8.71 -14.93 1.80
N GLU A 21 -8.01 -14.72 2.92
CA GLU A 21 -6.60 -14.27 2.93
C GLU A 21 -5.70 -15.19 2.09
N HIS A 22 -5.94 -16.50 2.18
CA HIS A 22 -5.19 -17.57 1.52
C HIS A 22 -5.64 -17.84 0.07
N ILE A 23 -6.67 -17.16 -0.42
CA ILE A 23 -7.20 -17.36 -1.77
C ILE A 23 -6.57 -16.36 -2.75
N HIS A 24 -5.99 -16.86 -3.84
CA HIS A 24 -5.33 -16.04 -4.87
C HIS A 24 -6.31 -15.04 -5.53
N ASN A 25 -7.48 -15.51 -5.96
CA ASN A 25 -8.50 -14.70 -6.65
C ASN A 25 -9.50 -14.01 -5.70
N ARG A 26 -9.11 -13.76 -4.44
CA ARG A 26 -10.00 -13.20 -3.41
C ARG A 26 -10.74 -11.93 -3.83
N PHE A 27 -10.10 -11.02 -4.57
CA PHE A 27 -10.76 -9.78 -5.01
C PHE A 27 -11.91 -10.02 -6.00
N VAL A 28 -11.85 -11.09 -6.79
CA VAL A 28 -12.94 -11.51 -7.69
C VAL A 28 -14.09 -12.14 -6.90
N LEU A 29 -13.78 -12.88 -5.83
CA LEU A 29 -14.81 -13.42 -4.93
C LEU A 29 -15.50 -12.30 -4.17
N ILE A 30 -14.72 -11.37 -3.59
CA ILE A 30 -15.24 -10.23 -2.83
C ILE A 30 -16.09 -9.32 -3.72
N SER A 31 -15.73 -9.11 -4.98
CA SER A 31 -16.57 -8.31 -5.89
C SER A 31 -17.92 -8.95 -6.18
N LYS A 32 -18.06 -10.29 -6.04
CA LYS A 32 -19.37 -10.95 -6.16
C LYS A 32 -20.22 -10.77 -4.91
N LEU A 33 -19.58 -10.67 -3.74
CA LEU A 33 -20.25 -10.46 -2.44
C LEU A 33 -20.57 -8.99 -2.18
N VAL A 34 -19.75 -8.08 -2.70
CA VAL A 34 -19.92 -6.63 -2.63
C VAL A 34 -19.96 -6.09 -4.07
N PRO A 35 -21.06 -6.32 -4.82
CA PRO A 35 -21.16 -6.05 -6.27
C PRO A 35 -21.05 -4.57 -6.64
N LYS A 36 -21.07 -3.67 -5.65
CA LYS A 36 -20.82 -2.23 -5.82
C LYS A 36 -19.42 -1.92 -6.36
N TYR A 37 -18.44 -2.79 -6.15
CA TYR A 37 -17.04 -2.53 -6.52
C TYR A 37 -16.46 -3.62 -7.42
N LYS A 38 -15.73 -3.19 -8.44
CA LYS A 38 -14.99 -4.09 -9.32
C LYS A 38 -13.74 -4.64 -8.62
N PRO A 39 -13.24 -5.84 -9.00
CA PRO A 39 -12.04 -6.44 -8.40
C PRO A 39 -10.82 -5.51 -8.37
N ASN A 40 -10.61 -4.72 -9.43
CA ASN A 40 -9.51 -3.76 -9.52
C ASN A 40 -9.67 -2.59 -8.54
N GLN A 41 -10.89 -2.09 -8.34
CA GLN A 41 -11.18 -1.06 -7.33
C GLN A 41 -10.92 -1.60 -5.93
N LEU A 42 -11.36 -2.83 -5.64
CA LEU A 42 -11.11 -3.48 -4.35
C LEU A 42 -9.63 -3.70 -4.09
N SER A 43 -8.89 -4.19 -5.09
CA SER A 43 -7.44 -4.42 -4.96
C SER A 43 -6.69 -3.11 -4.70
N ASN A 44 -6.98 -2.07 -5.49
CA ASN A 44 -6.35 -0.76 -5.29
C ASN A 44 -6.72 -0.17 -3.93
N TYR A 45 -7.99 -0.23 -3.53
CA TYR A 45 -8.42 0.37 -2.28
C TYR A 45 -7.86 -0.35 -1.05
N TRP A 46 -7.85 -1.69 -1.07
CA TRP A 46 -7.27 -2.49 0.01
C TRP A 46 -5.80 -2.17 0.22
N ASN A 47 -4.99 -2.25 -0.84
CA ASN A 47 -3.54 -2.11 -0.75
C ASN A 47 -3.07 -0.69 -0.42
N ASN A 48 -3.92 0.33 -0.57
CA ASN A 48 -3.54 1.73 -0.35
C ASN A 48 -4.24 2.38 0.85
N TYR A 49 -5.39 1.87 1.29
CA TYR A 49 -6.21 2.58 2.28
C TYR A 49 -6.84 1.68 3.35
N LEU A 50 -7.33 0.48 2.98
CA LEU A 50 -8.19 -0.29 3.90
C LEU A 50 -7.44 -1.36 4.72
N ASP A 51 -6.30 -1.86 4.22
CA ASP A 51 -5.53 -2.90 4.91
C ASP A 51 -5.06 -2.38 6.29
N PRO A 52 -5.41 -3.06 7.40
CA PRO A 52 -5.03 -2.61 8.75
C PRO A 52 -3.52 -2.65 9.00
N ARG A 53 -2.75 -3.32 8.13
CA ARG A 53 -1.28 -3.35 8.18
C ARG A 53 -0.63 -2.13 7.54
N LEU A 54 -1.42 -1.21 6.97
CA LEU A 54 -0.90 0.03 6.41
C LEU A 54 -0.58 1.00 7.54
N CYS A 55 0.65 1.48 7.58
CA CYS A 55 0.98 2.69 8.33
C CYS A 55 0.52 3.90 7.50
N LEU A 56 -0.61 4.49 7.90
CA LEU A 56 -1.15 5.71 7.29
C LEU A 56 -0.66 6.98 8.00
N GLU A 57 0.19 6.83 9.02
CA GLU A 57 0.80 7.97 9.69
C GLU A 57 1.75 8.69 8.73
N PRO A 58 1.82 10.02 8.79
CA PRO A 58 2.84 10.77 8.07
C PRO A 58 4.22 10.26 8.46
N LEU A 59 5.12 10.19 7.48
CA LEU A 59 6.53 9.91 7.77
C LEU A 59 7.05 10.96 8.75
N SER A 60 7.67 10.49 9.83
CA SER A 60 8.45 11.31 10.75
C SER A 60 9.65 11.95 10.02
N ASP A 61 10.22 13.00 10.61
CA ASP A 61 11.36 13.67 10.00
C ASP A 61 12.59 12.76 9.94
N ASP A 62 12.74 11.84 10.89
CA ASP A 62 13.79 10.82 10.87
C ASP A 62 13.61 9.81 9.72
N GLU A 63 12.37 9.39 9.45
CA GLU A 63 12.07 8.52 8.32
C GLU A 63 12.30 9.22 6.98
N LYS A 64 11.88 10.49 6.86
CA LYS A 64 12.15 11.31 5.66
C LYS A 64 13.65 11.45 5.42
N LYS A 65 14.40 11.78 6.47
CA LYS A 65 15.86 11.92 6.41
C LYS A 65 16.51 10.61 5.98
N TYR A 66 16.09 9.49 6.57
CA TYR A 66 16.58 8.17 6.18
C TYR A 66 16.34 7.86 4.71
N ILE A 67 15.13 8.14 4.18
CA ILE A 67 14.81 7.96 2.76
C ILE A 67 15.75 8.78 1.89
N ILE A 68 15.93 10.06 2.18
CA ILE A 68 16.79 10.96 1.39
C ILE A 68 18.22 10.41 1.33
N GLU A 69 18.80 10.06 2.48
CA GLU A 69 20.16 9.53 2.60
C GLU A 69 20.33 8.19 1.87
N HIS A 70 19.36 7.29 2.02
CA HIS A 70 19.42 5.95 1.41
C HIS A 70 19.13 5.98 -0.09
N VAL A 71 18.28 6.88 -0.57
CA VAL A 71 18.04 7.09 -2.01
C VAL A 71 19.31 7.60 -2.68
N GLN A 72 20.00 8.57 -2.09
CA GLN A 72 21.25 9.10 -2.62
C GLN A 72 22.34 8.02 -2.68
N SER A 73 22.46 7.22 -1.62
CA SER A 73 23.47 6.15 -1.53
C SER A 73 23.18 4.93 -2.43
N ASN A 74 21.90 4.66 -2.75
CA ASN A 74 21.49 3.50 -3.56
C ASN A 74 21.13 3.86 -5.01
N ARG A 75 21.42 5.09 -5.44
CA ARG A 75 21.21 5.53 -6.82
C ARG A 75 22.30 4.94 -7.70
N ARG A 76 21.91 4.16 -8.71
CA ARG A 76 22.85 3.62 -9.71
C ARG A 76 23.35 4.72 -10.63
N ILE A 77 24.45 4.44 -11.36
CA ILE A 77 25.07 5.35 -12.34
C ILE A 77 24.06 5.84 -13.39
N ASN A 78 23.08 5.00 -13.76
CA ASN A 78 22.01 5.37 -14.70
C ASN A 78 20.83 6.11 -14.04
N GLY A 79 20.96 6.54 -12.77
CA GLY A 79 19.94 7.23 -12.01
C GLY A 79 18.84 6.34 -11.41
N LEU A 80 18.87 5.02 -11.65
CA LEU A 80 17.85 4.10 -11.15
C LEU A 80 18.01 3.84 -9.65
N ILE A 81 16.92 4.01 -8.91
CA ILE A 81 16.86 3.77 -7.46
C ILE A 81 16.23 2.41 -7.20
N ASN A 82 16.89 1.57 -6.39
CA ASN A 82 16.29 0.32 -5.93
C ASN A 82 15.38 0.58 -4.73
N TRP A 83 14.14 0.95 -5.01
CA TRP A 83 13.13 1.23 -3.97
C TRP A 83 12.90 0.03 -3.04
N LYS A 84 12.99 -1.21 -3.51
CA LYS A 84 12.84 -2.39 -2.64
C LYS A 84 13.86 -2.38 -1.50
N LEU A 85 15.11 -1.98 -1.76
CA LEU A 85 16.14 -1.88 -0.74
C LEU A 85 15.85 -0.75 0.26
N VAL A 86 15.47 0.43 -0.22
CA VAL A 86 15.14 1.59 0.63
C VAL A 86 13.97 1.25 1.57
N VAL A 87 12.93 0.59 1.04
CA VAL A 87 11.75 0.16 1.79
C VAL A 87 12.08 -0.90 2.82
N ASN A 88 12.93 -1.88 2.47
CA ASN A 88 13.32 -2.91 3.40
C ASN A 88 14.18 -2.34 4.55
N GLY A 89 15.06 -1.38 4.23
CA GLY A 89 15.84 -0.64 5.22
C GLY A 89 14.96 0.15 6.19
N LEU A 90 13.93 0.84 5.66
CA LEU A 90 12.92 1.52 6.48
C LEU A 90 12.22 0.55 7.43
N LYS A 91 11.70 -0.57 6.93
CA LYS A 91 11.01 -1.57 7.76
C LYS A 91 11.88 -2.16 8.86
N ASN A 92 13.17 -2.36 8.57
CA ASN A 92 14.11 -2.88 9.55
C ASN A 92 14.49 -1.85 10.62
N LYS A 93 14.57 -0.56 10.24
CA LYS A 93 15.01 0.52 11.13
C LYS A 93 13.88 1.13 11.95
N PHE A 94 12.70 1.26 11.35
CA PHE A 94 11.51 1.82 11.96
C PHE A 94 10.47 0.70 12.00
N VAL A 95 10.19 0.19 13.20
CA VAL A 95 9.34 -0.99 13.49
C VAL A 95 7.86 -0.81 13.05
N HIS A 96 7.55 0.26 12.34
CA HIS A 96 6.26 0.47 11.72
C HIS A 96 6.23 -0.29 10.40
N ILE A 97 5.23 -1.14 10.23
CA ILE A 97 4.98 -1.84 8.96
C ILE A 97 4.66 -0.76 7.93
N VAL A 98 5.70 -0.26 7.27
CA VAL A 98 5.53 0.61 6.12
C VAL A 98 4.98 -0.30 5.04
N SER A 99 3.65 -0.28 4.91
CA SER A 99 3.00 -0.83 3.75
C SER A 99 3.71 -0.36 2.50
N SER A 100 4.05 -1.32 1.65
CA SER A 100 4.64 -1.15 0.32
C SER A 100 4.65 0.30 -0.19
N PRO A 101 5.75 1.04 -0.05
CA PRO A 101 5.81 2.41 -0.46
C PRO A 101 5.83 2.50 -1.98
N PHE A 102 5.10 3.48 -2.50
CA PHE A 102 5.17 3.94 -3.88
C PHE A 102 4.54 2.98 -4.90
N VAL A 103 3.19 3.01 -4.97
CA VAL A 103 2.58 3.26 -6.28
C VAL A 103 3.25 4.55 -6.77
N VAL A 104 4.30 4.38 -7.56
CA VAL A 104 4.81 5.41 -8.44
C VAL A 104 3.59 5.89 -9.21
N ARG A 105 2.97 6.99 -8.77
CA ARG A 105 2.29 7.86 -9.71
C ARG A 105 3.39 8.17 -10.72
N ARG A 106 3.32 7.52 -11.88
CA ARG A 106 3.89 8.13 -13.08
C ARG A 106 3.14 9.45 -13.18
N HIS A 107 3.72 10.51 -12.64
CA HIS A 107 3.53 11.82 -13.22
C HIS A 107 4.10 11.67 -14.62
N LYS A 108 3.18 11.46 -15.55
CA LYS A 108 3.43 11.54 -16.97
C LYS A 108 3.23 13.01 -17.29
N ASP A 109 4.28 13.78 -17.05
CA ASP A 109 4.49 15.09 -17.65
C ASP A 109 5.79 14.95 -18.47
#